data_AF-A0A7G7YAG6-F1
#
_entry.id   AF-A0A7G7YAG6-F1
#
_cell.length_a   1.000
_cell.length_b   1.000
_cell.length_c   1.000
_cell.angle_alpha   90.00
_cell.angle_beta   90.00
_cell.angle_gamma   90.00
#
_symmetry.space_group_name_H-M   'P 1'
#
loop_
_entity.id
_entity.type
_entity.pdbx_description
1 polymer ?
#
loop_
_entity_poly.entity_id
_entity_poly.type
_entity_poly.pdbx_seq_one_letter_code
_entity_poly.pdbx_strand_id
1 'polypeptide(L)'
;LLFGGFANFLIPYHVGSKDVAYPRLNSIGFWIQPCGFILLAKIGFLRPQFWRYYDKTAFSFNLLEKLKFYKTKPFNNDMLLYVNYLKDTTINNNYIIWKARKNLSDLSYDSFNFTPIKLFFWNNIINYPESFWYASSRVLKSRRKKIFVSKCSARTLVTAGWTFITPFSSNLKYTGVGSQDILILSVIFAGVSTTISFTNLLITRRTLSMPGIRHRRVLLPFISIGLFLALRMLAIITPVLAAAMIMMILDRHWQTTFFEYAYGGDPILSQHLFWFFGHPEVYVLIIPTFGFINMIIPHNNTRRVASKHHMIWAIYVMSYMGFLVWGHHMYLVGLDHRSRTMYSTITIMISMPATIKVVNWTLSLVNGALKIDLPLLFSFSFLFLFLVAGFTGMWLSHVSLNVSMHDTFYVVAHFHIMLSGSAMVGIFSGFYYYFNALFGIKYSRIFGYLHLLYYSGGQWITFTPQFYLGFSGMPRRIHDYPVVFMGWQSMSTTGHF
;
A
#
# COMPACT_ATOMS: atom_id res chain seq x y z
N LEU A 1 -9.21 -11.30 -6.24
CA LEU A 1 -9.87 -12.63 -6.15
C LEU A 1 -11.24 -12.55 -5.48
N LEU A 2 -11.33 -12.19 -4.19
CA LEU A 2 -12.61 -12.19 -3.45
C LEU A 2 -13.72 -11.33 -4.08
N PHE A 3 -13.48 -10.03 -4.27
CA PHE A 3 -14.53 -9.11 -4.73
C PHE A 3 -14.67 -9.11 -6.25
N GLY A 4 -13.60 -8.82 -6.98
CA GLY A 4 -13.65 -8.77 -8.44
C GLY A 4 -13.97 -10.11 -9.12
N GLY A 5 -13.55 -11.25 -8.53
CA GLY A 5 -13.77 -12.58 -9.09
C GLY A 5 -14.95 -13.29 -8.45
N PHE A 6 -14.78 -13.77 -7.21
CA PHE A 6 -15.79 -14.57 -6.53
C PHE A 6 -17.10 -13.82 -6.30
N ALA A 7 -17.09 -12.54 -5.92
CA ALA A 7 -18.34 -11.83 -5.67
C ALA A 7 -19.14 -11.64 -6.96
N ASN A 8 -18.50 -11.23 -8.05
CA ASN A 8 -19.14 -11.10 -9.37
C ASN A 8 -19.67 -12.44 -9.91
N PHE A 9 -19.01 -13.55 -9.61
CA PHE A 9 -19.47 -14.88 -10.03
C PHE A 9 -20.57 -15.45 -9.12
N LEU A 10 -20.33 -15.48 -7.80
CA LEU A 10 -21.18 -16.19 -6.83
C LEU A 10 -22.43 -15.39 -6.44
N ILE A 11 -22.39 -14.06 -6.43
CA ILE A 11 -23.55 -13.27 -5.97
C ILE A 11 -24.74 -13.43 -6.92
N PRO A 12 -24.62 -13.16 -8.25
CA PRO A 12 -25.74 -13.36 -9.16
C PRO A 12 -26.26 -14.79 -9.13
N TYR A 13 -25.35 -15.76 -9.14
CA TYR A 13 -25.65 -17.18 -9.08
C TYR A 13 -26.47 -17.56 -7.82
N HIS A 14 -26.01 -17.19 -6.63
CA HIS A 14 -26.70 -17.53 -5.38
C HIS A 14 -27.99 -16.73 -5.12
N VAL A 15 -28.15 -15.58 -5.78
CA VAL A 15 -29.34 -14.73 -5.69
C VAL A 15 -30.40 -15.12 -6.74
N GLY A 16 -30.02 -15.96 -7.71
CA GLY A 16 -30.87 -16.41 -8.81
C GLY A 16 -31.05 -15.37 -9.91
N SER A 17 -30.13 -14.41 -10.04
CA SER A 17 -30.16 -13.43 -11.11
C SER A 17 -29.34 -13.89 -12.31
N LYS A 18 -29.80 -13.56 -13.52
CA LYS A 18 -29.09 -13.87 -14.77
C LYS A 18 -27.74 -13.14 -14.87
N ASP A 19 -27.69 -11.92 -14.34
CA ASP A 19 -26.51 -11.05 -14.36
C ASP A 19 -26.58 -10.06 -13.16
N VAL A 20 -25.59 -9.18 -13.06
CA VAL A 20 -25.57 -8.02 -12.14
C VAL A 20 -26.49 -6.90 -12.65
N ALA A 21 -26.88 -6.00 -11.75
CA ALA A 21 -27.81 -4.90 -12.06
C ALA A 21 -27.27 -3.93 -13.14
N TYR A 22 -25.98 -3.62 -13.12
CA TYR A 22 -25.33 -2.72 -14.07
C TYR A 22 -24.09 -3.39 -14.70
N PRO A 23 -24.25 -4.22 -15.74
CA PRO A 23 -23.14 -4.99 -16.33
C PRO A 23 -22.03 -4.10 -16.92
N ARG A 24 -22.42 -3.01 -17.61
CA ARG A 24 -21.45 -2.06 -18.18
C ARG A 24 -20.64 -1.34 -17.09
N LEU A 25 -21.31 -0.92 -16.02
CA LEU A 25 -20.65 -0.29 -14.88
C LEU A 25 -19.68 -1.28 -14.21
N ASN A 26 -20.08 -2.55 -14.09
CA ASN A 26 -19.21 -3.61 -13.57
C ASN A 26 -17.92 -3.78 -14.40
N SER A 27 -18.06 -3.76 -15.73
CA SER A 27 -16.94 -3.84 -16.66
C SER A 27 -15.99 -2.65 -16.51
N ILE A 28 -16.53 -1.43 -16.40
CA ILE A 28 -15.73 -0.23 -16.12
C ILE A 28 -14.96 -0.37 -14.81
N GLY A 29 -15.63 -0.81 -13.74
CA GLY A 29 -14.99 -1.06 -12.44
C GLY A 29 -13.84 -2.06 -12.55
N PHE A 30 -14.01 -3.14 -13.32
CA PHE A 30 -12.94 -4.09 -13.60
C PHE A 30 -11.74 -3.44 -14.31
N TRP A 31 -11.97 -2.62 -15.35
CA TRP A 31 -10.87 -1.99 -16.12
C TRP A 31 -10.14 -0.87 -15.40
N ILE A 32 -10.78 -0.20 -14.43
CA ILE A 32 -10.11 0.81 -13.60
C ILE A 32 -9.06 0.17 -12.68
N GLN A 33 -9.28 -1.07 -12.21
CA GLN A 33 -8.36 -1.72 -11.27
C GLN A 33 -6.96 -1.96 -11.87
N PRO A 34 -6.80 -2.51 -13.10
CA PRO A 34 -5.52 -2.56 -13.79
C PRO A 34 -4.85 -1.20 -13.96
N CYS A 35 -5.60 -0.12 -14.23
CA CYS A 35 -5.02 1.22 -14.35
C CYS A 35 -4.32 1.65 -13.05
N GLY A 36 -4.98 1.46 -11.90
CA GLY A 36 -4.37 1.68 -10.58
C GLY A 36 -3.13 0.81 -10.36
N PHE A 37 -3.22 -0.48 -10.72
CA PHE A 37 -2.08 -1.41 -10.63
C PHE A 37 -0.90 -1.00 -11.52
N ILE A 38 -1.15 -0.56 -12.75
CA ILE A 38 -0.10 -0.11 -13.69
C ILE A 38 0.63 1.13 -13.13
N LEU A 39 -0.10 2.06 -12.51
CA LEU A 39 0.49 3.23 -11.85
C LEU A 39 1.40 2.81 -10.68
N LEU A 40 0.94 1.87 -9.85
CA LEU A 40 1.75 1.31 -8.77
C LEU A 40 2.98 0.55 -9.33
N ALA A 41 2.78 -0.28 -10.35
CA ALA A 41 3.84 -1.06 -10.99
C ALA A 41 4.89 -0.15 -11.64
N LYS A 42 4.49 1.00 -12.19
CA LYS A 42 5.43 2.02 -12.69
C LYS A 42 6.40 2.51 -11.60
N ILE A 43 5.93 2.67 -10.37
CA ILE A 43 6.81 3.04 -9.24
C ILE A 43 7.75 1.88 -8.88
N GLY A 44 7.21 0.66 -8.82
CA GLY A 44 7.93 -0.52 -8.35
C GLY A 44 8.97 -1.07 -9.33
N PHE A 45 8.66 -1.07 -10.63
CA PHE A 45 9.38 -1.82 -11.67
C PHE A 45 9.98 -0.97 -12.79
N LEU A 46 9.46 0.24 -13.07
CA LEU A 46 10.00 1.07 -14.14
C LEU A 46 11.20 1.91 -13.65
N ARG A 47 12.23 2.00 -14.50
CA ARG A 47 13.52 2.65 -14.20
C ARG A 47 13.31 4.09 -13.72
N PRO A 48 14.16 4.57 -12.78
CA PRO A 48 14.04 5.91 -12.24
C PRO A 48 14.14 7.00 -13.31
N GLN A 49 13.29 8.02 -13.18
CA GLN A 49 13.54 9.33 -13.77
C GLN A 49 14.76 9.94 -13.10
N PHE A 50 15.63 10.59 -13.88
CA PHE A 50 16.72 11.38 -13.34
C PHE A 50 16.14 12.57 -12.58
N TRP A 51 16.36 12.60 -11.27
CA TRP A 51 16.01 13.77 -10.48
C TRP A 51 17.07 14.84 -10.68
N ARG A 52 16.64 15.98 -11.21
CA ARG A 52 17.42 17.21 -11.12
C ARG A 52 16.99 17.90 -9.84
N TYR A 53 17.77 17.73 -8.77
CA TYR A 53 17.59 18.54 -7.58
C TYR A 53 17.94 19.99 -7.95
N TYR A 54 16.93 20.84 -8.06
CA TYR A 54 17.14 22.28 -8.02
C TYR A 54 16.97 22.68 -6.58
N ASP A 55 18.07 23.11 -5.96
CA ASP A 55 18.04 23.75 -4.67
C ASP A 55 17.24 25.05 -4.82
N LYS A 56 15.93 24.99 -4.56
CA LYS A 56 15.12 26.20 -4.40
C LYS A 56 15.49 26.73 -3.02
N THR A 57 16.60 27.46 -2.95
CA THR A 57 16.83 28.36 -1.82
C THR A 57 15.63 29.30 -1.76
N ALA A 58 14.82 29.12 -0.73
CA ALA A 58 13.70 29.98 -0.38
C ALA A 58 14.24 31.39 -0.11
N PHE A 59 14.25 32.22 -1.15
CA PHE A 59 14.20 33.67 -1.02
C PHE A 59 13.37 34.19 -2.18
N SER A 60 12.23 34.80 -1.84
CA SER A 60 11.46 35.66 -2.71
C SER A 60 12.40 36.66 -3.39
N PHE A 61 12.60 36.54 -4.70
CA PHE A 61 13.08 37.66 -5.49
C PHE A 61 11.88 38.46 -5.97
N ASN A 62 11.94 39.78 -5.78
CA ASN A 62 10.96 40.70 -6.33
C ASN A 62 10.88 40.54 -7.85
N LEU A 63 9.65 40.64 -8.34
CA LEU A 63 9.23 40.40 -9.72
C LEU A 63 9.61 41.59 -10.63
N LEU A 64 10.89 41.95 -10.69
CA LEU A 64 11.36 43.07 -11.50
C LEU A 64 12.41 42.64 -12.53
N GLU A 65 12.03 42.90 -13.79
CA GLU A 65 12.80 42.87 -15.04
C GLU A 65 12.68 41.61 -15.94
N LYS A 66 11.44 41.29 -16.34
CA LYS A 66 11.16 40.57 -17.60
C LYS A 66 11.26 41.46 -18.86
N LEU A 67 11.49 42.77 -18.72
CA LEU A 67 11.43 43.74 -19.83
C LEU A 67 12.75 43.98 -20.57
N LYS A 68 13.91 43.56 -20.03
CA LYS A 68 15.21 43.84 -20.67
C LYS A 68 15.60 42.90 -21.83
N PHE A 69 14.82 41.84 -22.10
CA PHE A 69 15.20 40.84 -23.11
C PHE A 69 14.55 41.02 -24.51
N TYR A 70 13.85 42.14 -24.76
CA TYR A 70 13.21 42.38 -26.05
C TYR A 70 14.07 43.14 -27.08
N LYS A 71 15.35 43.44 -26.79
CA LYS A 71 16.14 44.35 -27.64
C LYS A 71 17.10 43.73 -28.64
N THR A 72 17.11 42.41 -28.85
CA THR A 72 18.00 41.82 -29.88
C THR A 72 17.33 40.70 -30.69
N LYS A 73 16.51 41.11 -31.66
CA LYS A 73 16.50 40.50 -32.98
C LYS A 73 16.52 41.64 -34.01
N PRO A 74 17.32 41.49 -35.08
CA PRO A 74 16.71 40.89 -36.24
C PRO A 74 17.49 39.66 -36.72
N PHE A 75 16.69 38.65 -37.02
CA PHE A 75 17.01 37.56 -37.91
C PHE A 75 17.04 38.13 -39.33
N ASN A 76 18.05 37.82 -40.14
CA ASN A 76 17.92 37.88 -41.59
C ASN A 76 18.68 36.70 -42.22
N ASN A 77 17.89 35.81 -42.82
CA ASN A 77 18.15 34.88 -43.93
C ASN A 77 19.61 34.48 -44.23
N ASP A 78 19.92 33.19 -44.13
CA ASP A 78 19.94 32.28 -45.30
C ASP A 78 20.56 30.91 -44.97
N MET A 79 20.24 29.92 -45.82
CA MET A 79 20.82 28.58 -45.97
C MET A 79 20.16 27.39 -45.25
N LEU A 80 19.40 26.70 -46.10
CA LEU A 80 18.64 25.45 -46.05
C LEU A 80 19.44 24.17 -45.72
N LEU A 81 20.69 24.22 -45.27
CA LEU A 81 21.51 23.01 -45.08
C LEU A 81 22.51 23.23 -43.95
N TYR A 82 22.40 22.48 -42.85
CA TYR A 82 23.54 21.72 -42.32
C TYR A 82 23.05 20.70 -41.28
N VAL A 83 22.73 19.52 -41.81
CA VAL A 83 22.46 18.22 -41.17
C VAL A 83 23.66 17.70 -40.33
N ASN A 84 24.65 18.52 -39.99
CA ASN A 84 25.88 18.07 -39.30
C ASN A 84 25.90 18.28 -37.77
N TYR A 85 24.87 18.88 -37.16
CA TYR A 85 24.84 19.01 -35.69
C TYR A 85 24.60 17.68 -34.95
N LEU A 86 24.23 16.61 -35.67
CA LEU A 86 24.04 15.27 -35.11
C LEU A 86 25.27 14.35 -35.24
N LYS A 87 26.42 14.85 -35.73
CA LYS A 87 27.63 14.03 -35.91
C LYS A 87 28.69 14.15 -34.80
N ASP A 88 28.56 15.09 -33.86
CA ASP A 88 29.56 15.30 -32.80
C ASP A 88 29.28 14.56 -31.48
N THR A 89 28.25 13.70 -31.42
CA THR A 89 27.94 12.91 -30.22
C THR A 89 28.62 11.54 -30.18
N THR A 90 29.42 11.18 -31.18
CA THR A 90 30.11 9.89 -31.20
C THR A 90 31.49 10.04 -31.84
N ILE A 91 32.53 10.16 -31.02
CA ILE A 91 33.82 9.44 -31.12
C ILE A 91 34.72 9.92 -29.98
N ASN A 92 34.94 9.01 -29.04
CA ASN A 92 36.17 8.80 -28.28
C ASN A 92 37.32 9.78 -28.57
N ASN A 93 37.87 10.41 -27.52
CA ASN A 93 39.15 9.93 -26.97
C ASN A 93 39.65 10.77 -25.80
N ASN A 94 40.08 10.05 -24.77
CA ASN A 94 41.05 10.48 -23.78
C ASN A 94 42.35 10.93 -24.45
N TYR A 95 42.48 12.21 -24.79
CA TYR A 95 43.78 12.83 -25.02
C TYR A 95 43.87 14.17 -24.27
N ILE A 96 44.87 14.25 -23.39
CA ILE A 96 45.41 15.52 -22.90
C ILE A 96 46.13 16.14 -24.10
N ILE A 97 45.44 16.99 -24.84
CA ILE A 97 46.07 17.85 -25.85
C ILE A 97 46.19 19.24 -25.23
N TRP A 98 47.42 19.68 -24.98
CA TRP A 98 47.70 21.04 -24.55
C TRP A 98 47.31 21.98 -25.70
N LYS A 99 46.18 22.68 -25.57
CA LYS A 99 45.79 23.73 -26.51
C LYS A 99 46.69 24.95 -26.28
N ALA A 100 47.36 25.41 -27.33
CA ALA A 100 48.08 26.68 -27.31
C ALA A 100 47.14 27.82 -26.88
N ARG A 101 47.61 28.66 -25.96
CA ARG A 101 46.84 29.79 -25.41
C ARG A 101 46.60 30.80 -26.55
N LYS A 102 45.33 31.02 -26.94
CA LYS A 102 44.99 32.11 -27.86
C LYS A 102 45.31 33.44 -27.17
N ASN A 103 46.12 34.27 -27.83
CA ASN A 103 46.26 35.67 -27.45
C ASN A 103 44.97 36.39 -27.87
N LEU A 104 44.19 36.83 -26.88
CA LEU A 104 43.01 37.65 -27.07
C LEU A 104 43.45 39.12 -27.07
N SER A 105 43.17 39.85 -28.15
CA SER A 105 43.41 41.28 -28.26
C SER A 105 42.28 42.15 -27.67
N ASP A 106 41.12 41.55 -27.38
CA ASP A 106 39.95 42.28 -26.91
C ASP A 106 39.64 41.98 -25.43
N LEU A 107 39.74 43.02 -24.60
CA LEU A 107 39.40 43.05 -23.17
C LEU A 107 37.91 43.32 -22.93
N SER A 108 37.01 42.80 -23.78
CA SER A 108 35.58 42.83 -23.49
C SER A 108 35.24 41.69 -22.52
N TYR A 109 34.98 42.05 -21.26
CA TYR A 109 34.72 41.13 -20.14
C TYR A 109 33.38 40.38 -20.21
N ASP A 110 32.71 40.40 -21.37
CA ASP A 110 31.42 39.74 -21.58
C ASP A 110 31.53 38.28 -22.06
N SER A 111 32.75 37.80 -22.37
CA SER A 111 32.96 36.39 -22.74
C SER A 111 33.17 35.50 -21.50
N PHE A 112 32.18 34.65 -21.23
CA PHE A 112 32.02 33.85 -20.00
C PHE A 112 33.10 32.80 -19.66
N ASN A 113 34.19 32.69 -20.43
CA ASN A 113 35.04 31.49 -20.36
C ASN A 113 36.44 31.68 -19.75
N PHE A 114 36.98 32.90 -19.60
CA PHE A 114 38.35 33.07 -19.08
C PHE A 114 38.56 34.34 -18.25
N THR A 115 38.89 34.18 -16.97
CA THR A 115 39.45 35.24 -16.10
C THR A 115 40.93 34.96 -15.87
N PRO A 116 41.86 35.86 -16.21
CA PRO A 116 43.29 35.70 -15.96
C PRO A 116 43.62 35.50 -14.47
N ILE A 117 44.47 34.52 -14.15
CA ILE A 117 44.92 34.23 -12.76
C ILE A 117 45.54 35.44 -12.06
N LYS A 118 46.14 36.35 -12.83
CA LYS A 118 46.78 37.56 -12.31
C LYS A 118 45.79 38.49 -11.58
N LEU A 119 44.51 38.47 -11.95
CA LEU A 119 43.46 39.30 -11.34
C LEU A 119 42.97 38.78 -9.98
N PHE A 120 43.41 37.59 -9.55
CA PHE A 120 43.04 37.01 -8.25
C PHE A 120 44.07 37.31 -7.14
N PHE A 121 45.19 37.95 -7.47
CA PHE A 121 46.18 38.33 -6.46
C PHE A 121 45.77 39.63 -5.75
N TRP A 122 46.02 39.70 -4.44
CA TRP A 122 45.59 40.79 -3.56
C TRP A 122 45.95 42.20 -4.06
N ASN A 123 47.15 42.38 -4.63
CA ASN A 123 47.57 43.68 -5.17
C ASN A 123 46.70 44.17 -6.35
N ASN A 124 46.14 43.24 -7.14
CA ASN A 124 45.29 43.61 -8.28
C ASN A 124 43.80 43.72 -7.91
N ILE A 125 43.37 43.05 -6.83
CA ILE A 125 42.00 43.18 -6.31
C ILE A 125 41.75 44.60 -5.78
N ILE A 126 42.77 45.23 -5.18
CA ILE A 126 42.69 46.62 -4.71
C ILE A 126 42.45 47.59 -5.87
N ASN A 127 43.14 47.37 -7.00
CA ASN A 127 43.03 48.24 -8.17
C ASN A 127 41.80 47.93 -9.05
N TYR A 128 41.26 46.70 -8.97
CA TYR A 128 40.10 46.26 -9.77
C TYR A 128 39.10 45.47 -8.90
N PRO A 129 38.38 46.14 -7.98
CA PRO A 129 37.49 45.48 -7.01
C PRO A 129 36.33 44.72 -7.67
N GLU A 130 35.92 45.11 -8.88
CA GLU A 130 34.88 44.40 -9.64
C GLU A 130 35.28 42.96 -10.01
N SER A 131 36.57 42.70 -10.20
CA SER A 131 37.09 41.35 -10.49
C SER A 131 36.87 40.37 -9.33
N PHE A 132 36.97 40.86 -8.09
CA PHE A 132 36.67 40.10 -6.88
C PHE A 132 35.18 39.79 -6.78
N TRP A 133 34.32 40.78 -6.98
CA TRP A 133 32.87 40.57 -6.97
C TRP A 133 32.42 39.64 -8.09
N TYR A 134 33.04 39.75 -9.27
CA TYR A 134 32.81 38.84 -10.38
C TYR A 134 33.22 37.40 -10.04
N ALA A 135 34.42 37.19 -9.50
CA ALA A 135 34.92 35.89 -9.05
C ALA A 135 34.01 35.25 -7.98
N SER A 136 33.62 36.04 -6.98
CA SER A 136 32.69 35.63 -5.92
C SER A 136 31.32 35.25 -6.50
N SER A 137 30.79 36.06 -7.42
CA SER A 137 29.51 35.79 -8.10
C SER A 137 29.56 34.51 -8.94
N ARG A 138 30.72 34.19 -9.54
CA ARG A 138 30.94 32.97 -10.32
C ARG A 138 30.98 31.74 -9.42
N VAL A 139 31.66 31.80 -8.28
CA VAL A 139 31.64 30.72 -7.28
C VAL A 139 30.22 30.49 -6.78
N LEU A 140 29.49 31.57 -6.44
CA LEU A 140 28.09 31.52 -6.02
C LEU A 140 27.17 30.94 -7.12
N LYS A 141 27.28 31.39 -8.38
CA LYS A 141 26.51 30.87 -9.52
C LYS A 141 26.84 29.39 -9.80
N SER A 142 28.10 28.97 -9.64
CA SER A 142 28.49 27.55 -9.78
C SER A 142 27.93 26.68 -8.65
N ARG A 143 27.93 27.18 -7.40
CA ARG A 143 27.30 26.51 -6.25
C ARG A 143 25.78 26.40 -6.45
N ARG A 144 25.13 27.44 -6.98
CA ARG A 144 23.69 27.42 -7.34
C ARG A 144 23.34 26.52 -8.53
N LYS A 145 24.33 26.07 -9.31
CA LYS A 145 24.16 25.16 -10.47
C LYS A 145 24.53 23.71 -10.18
N LYS A 146 24.82 23.32 -8.93
CA LYS A 146 25.06 21.92 -8.60
C LYS A 146 23.75 21.12 -8.71
N ILE A 147 23.47 20.65 -9.93
CA ILE A 147 22.49 19.62 -10.19
C ILE A 147 23.10 18.32 -9.70
N PHE A 148 22.73 17.91 -8.48
CA PHE A 148 23.04 16.56 -8.02
C PHE A 148 22.13 15.60 -8.80
N VAL A 149 22.70 14.85 -9.74
CA VAL A 149 22.04 13.72 -10.37
C VAL A 149 22.37 12.49 -9.52
N SER A 150 21.59 12.26 -8.48
CA SER A 150 21.58 10.94 -7.84
C SER A 150 20.72 10.00 -8.70
N LYS A 151 21.24 8.81 -9.02
CA LYS A 151 20.42 7.71 -9.54
C LYS A 151 19.53 7.18 -8.41
N CYS A 152 18.53 7.93 -8.00
CA CYS A 152 17.55 7.46 -7.02
C CYS A 152 16.46 6.67 -7.75
N SER A 153 16.26 5.40 -7.37
CA SER A 153 15.09 4.62 -7.80
C SER A 153 13.81 5.40 -7.50
N ALA A 154 12.81 5.38 -8.40
CA ALA A 154 11.51 6.00 -8.12
C ALA A 154 10.89 5.50 -6.79
N ARG A 155 11.31 4.33 -6.34
CA ARG A 155 10.95 3.69 -5.06
C ARG A 155 11.46 4.44 -3.81
N THR A 156 12.58 5.16 -3.89
CA THR A 156 13.13 5.90 -2.72
C THR A 156 12.28 7.10 -2.34
N LEU A 157 11.30 7.46 -3.18
CA LEU A 157 10.40 8.58 -3.00
C LEU A 157 9.05 8.15 -2.38
N VAL A 158 8.94 6.87 -1.99
CA VAL A 158 7.73 6.28 -1.40
C VAL A 158 8.10 5.61 -0.07
N THR A 159 8.75 6.36 0.81
CA THR A 159 9.32 5.87 2.08
C THR A 159 8.34 5.84 3.24
N ALA A 160 7.14 6.41 3.06
CA ALA A 160 6.13 6.54 4.13
C ALA A 160 5.42 5.21 4.52
N GLY A 161 5.77 4.10 3.86
CA GLY A 161 5.14 2.79 4.05
C GLY A 161 3.71 2.73 3.48
N TRP A 162 3.08 1.56 3.58
CA TRP A 162 1.72 1.34 3.06
C TRP A 162 0.64 2.16 3.78
N THR A 163 0.95 2.68 4.97
CA THR A 163 0.05 3.48 5.81
C THR A 163 0.14 4.98 5.56
N PHE A 164 0.95 5.43 4.59
CA PHE A 164 1.08 6.84 4.21
C PHE A 164 1.32 7.78 5.40
N ILE A 165 2.24 7.43 6.30
CA ILE A 165 2.46 8.18 7.55
C ILE A 165 2.88 9.63 7.22
N THR A 166 2.15 10.61 7.77
CA THR A 166 2.51 12.02 7.71
C THR A 166 3.47 12.36 8.85
N PRO A 167 4.41 13.32 8.67
CA PRO A 167 4.55 14.23 7.54
C PRO A 167 5.33 13.66 6.33
N PHE A 168 5.83 12.42 6.39
CA PHE A 168 6.64 11.85 5.29
C PHE A 168 5.87 11.77 3.97
N SER A 169 4.61 11.38 4.03
CA SER A 169 3.74 11.23 2.85
C SER A 169 3.20 12.56 2.32
N SER A 170 2.88 13.53 3.19
CA SER A 170 2.29 14.83 2.83
C SER A 170 3.33 15.90 2.46
N ASN A 171 4.54 15.83 2.99
CA ASN A 171 5.54 16.88 2.75
C ASN A 171 6.49 16.49 1.60
N LEU A 172 6.54 17.35 0.57
CA LEU A 172 7.39 17.20 -0.61
C LEU A 172 8.89 17.17 -0.27
N LYS A 173 9.31 17.70 0.89
CA LYS A 173 10.71 17.68 1.33
C LYS A 173 11.23 16.24 1.50
N TYR A 174 10.38 15.31 1.96
CA TYR A 174 10.80 13.93 2.24
C TYR A 174 10.65 12.99 1.05
N THR A 175 9.54 13.12 0.31
CA THR A 175 9.17 12.18 -0.76
C THR A 175 9.28 12.76 -2.16
N GLY A 176 9.52 14.06 -2.31
CA GLY A 176 9.54 14.74 -3.60
C GLY A 176 8.19 14.72 -4.34
N VAL A 177 8.12 15.39 -5.49
CA VAL A 177 7.00 15.34 -6.46
C VAL A 177 7.13 14.13 -7.39
N GLY A 178 6.05 13.37 -7.61
CA GLY A 178 5.98 12.33 -8.64
C GLY A 178 5.59 10.96 -8.08
N SER A 179 6.54 10.16 -7.58
CA SER A 179 6.26 8.76 -7.20
C SER A 179 5.21 8.63 -6.11
N GLN A 180 5.30 9.45 -5.06
CA GLN A 180 4.31 9.47 -3.99
C GLN A 180 2.94 9.91 -4.51
N ASP A 181 2.88 10.87 -5.44
CA ASP A 181 1.62 11.34 -6.05
C ASP A 181 0.96 10.24 -6.90
N ILE A 182 1.77 9.53 -7.69
CA ILE A 182 1.32 8.39 -8.49
C ILE A 182 0.79 7.28 -7.57
N LEU A 183 1.43 7.05 -6.42
CA LEU A 183 0.94 6.08 -5.44
C LEU A 183 -0.43 6.50 -4.90
N ILE A 184 -0.60 7.76 -4.50
CA ILE A 184 -1.88 8.24 -3.97
C ILE A 184 -2.98 8.13 -5.05
N LEU A 185 -2.67 8.50 -6.29
CA LEU A 185 -3.59 8.36 -7.42
C LEU A 185 -3.96 6.89 -7.67
N SER A 186 -3.01 5.96 -7.52
CA SER A 186 -3.26 4.52 -7.68
C SER A 186 -4.27 3.99 -6.64
N VAL A 187 -4.19 4.47 -5.39
CA VAL A 187 -5.13 4.14 -4.32
C VAL A 187 -6.51 4.71 -4.63
N ILE A 188 -6.60 5.95 -5.15
CA ILE A 188 -7.87 6.56 -5.56
C ILE A 188 -8.53 5.74 -6.68
N PHE A 189 -7.78 5.30 -7.69
CA PHE A 189 -8.32 4.43 -8.74
C PHE A 189 -8.82 3.09 -8.19
N ALA A 190 -8.08 2.45 -7.29
CA ALA A 190 -8.55 1.25 -6.61
C ALA A 190 -9.84 1.52 -5.80
N GLY A 191 -9.91 2.67 -5.11
CA GLY A 191 -11.11 3.14 -4.42
C GLY A 191 -12.31 3.26 -5.36
N VAL A 192 -12.15 3.90 -6.52
CA VAL A 192 -13.21 4.06 -7.53
C VAL A 192 -13.67 2.70 -8.08
N SER A 193 -12.74 1.76 -8.34
CA SER A 193 -13.11 0.40 -8.76
C SER A 193 -13.94 -0.32 -7.69
N THR A 194 -13.53 -0.23 -6.42
CA THR A 194 -14.26 -0.86 -5.32
C THR A 194 -15.64 -0.23 -5.08
N THR A 195 -15.78 1.09 -5.25
CA THR A 195 -17.08 1.78 -5.11
C THR A 195 -18.07 1.36 -6.17
N ILE A 196 -17.63 1.24 -7.41
CA ILE A 196 -18.42 0.66 -8.50
C ILE A 196 -18.84 -0.79 -8.16
N SER A 197 -17.91 -1.61 -7.67
CA SER A 197 -18.19 -3.02 -7.38
C SER A 197 -19.23 -3.19 -6.26
N PHE A 198 -19.08 -2.52 -5.10
CA PHE A 198 -20.04 -2.69 -4.01
C PHE A 198 -21.40 -2.08 -4.33
N THR A 199 -21.46 -0.94 -5.02
CA THR A 199 -22.75 -0.32 -5.38
C THR A 199 -23.55 -1.25 -6.30
N ASN A 200 -22.91 -1.76 -7.34
CA ASN A 200 -23.55 -2.66 -8.30
C ASN A 200 -24.03 -3.96 -7.66
N LEU A 201 -23.18 -4.63 -6.87
CA LEU A 201 -23.52 -5.93 -6.27
C LEU A 201 -24.56 -5.80 -5.14
N LEU A 202 -24.55 -4.70 -4.38
CA LEU A 202 -25.59 -4.44 -3.37
C LEU A 202 -26.95 -4.13 -4.02
N ILE A 203 -26.97 -3.40 -5.14
CA ILE A 203 -28.19 -3.15 -5.91
C ILE A 203 -28.71 -4.44 -6.54
N THR A 204 -27.82 -5.27 -7.11
CA THR A 204 -28.16 -6.59 -7.67
C THR A 204 -28.96 -7.43 -6.69
N ARG A 205 -28.52 -7.49 -5.43
CA ARG A 205 -29.27 -8.18 -4.37
C ARG A 205 -30.66 -7.58 -4.13
N ARG A 206 -30.76 -6.26 -4.12
CA ARG A 206 -32.02 -5.56 -3.80
C ARG A 206 -33.04 -5.73 -4.92
N THR A 207 -32.62 -5.58 -6.17
CA THR A 207 -33.50 -5.50 -7.35
C THR A 207 -33.70 -6.86 -8.02
N LEU A 208 -32.62 -7.60 -8.28
CA LEU A 208 -32.63 -8.80 -9.13
C LEU A 208 -32.75 -10.13 -8.36
N SER A 209 -32.95 -10.08 -7.03
CA SER A 209 -33.15 -11.31 -6.25
C SER A 209 -34.47 -12.00 -6.57
N MET A 210 -34.40 -13.32 -6.76
CA MET A 210 -35.58 -14.16 -6.98
C MET A 210 -36.62 -13.95 -5.88
N PRO A 211 -37.93 -13.86 -6.24
CA PRO A 211 -39.01 -13.80 -5.26
C PRO A 211 -38.89 -14.94 -4.23
N GLY A 212 -38.93 -14.59 -2.94
CA GLY A 212 -38.74 -15.55 -1.83
C GLY A 212 -37.37 -15.46 -1.14
N ILE A 213 -36.28 -15.17 -1.87
CA ILE A 213 -34.93 -15.01 -1.29
C ILE A 213 -34.69 -13.58 -0.78
N ARG A 214 -35.34 -12.59 -1.41
CA ARG A 214 -35.12 -11.14 -1.16
C ARG A 214 -35.10 -10.76 0.33
N HIS A 215 -36.07 -11.24 1.12
CA HIS A 215 -36.18 -10.91 2.55
C HIS A 215 -35.62 -11.99 3.49
N ARG A 216 -35.32 -13.19 2.98
CA ARG A 216 -34.95 -14.35 3.79
C ARG A 216 -33.45 -14.60 3.76
N ARG A 217 -32.71 -13.77 4.51
CA ARG A 217 -31.23 -13.82 4.61
C ARG A 217 -30.68 -15.19 5.01
N VAL A 218 -31.41 -15.93 5.84
CA VAL A 218 -31.02 -17.26 6.33
C VAL A 218 -30.97 -18.30 5.20
N LEU A 219 -31.65 -18.07 4.07
CA LEU A 219 -31.60 -18.99 2.93
C LEU A 219 -30.34 -18.83 2.07
N LEU A 220 -29.65 -17.69 2.16
CA LEU A 220 -28.43 -17.47 1.40
C LEU A 220 -27.28 -18.40 1.87
N PRO A 221 -26.39 -18.81 0.96
CA PRO A 221 -25.13 -19.46 1.31
C PRO A 221 -24.24 -18.56 2.17
N PHE A 222 -23.43 -19.15 3.04
CA PHE A 222 -22.56 -18.39 3.95
C PHE A 222 -21.59 -17.45 3.22
N ILE A 223 -21.04 -17.87 2.08
CA ILE A 223 -20.16 -17.02 1.27
C ILE A 223 -20.87 -15.75 0.79
N SER A 224 -22.11 -15.84 0.31
CA SER A 224 -22.88 -14.66 -0.11
C SER A 224 -23.19 -13.73 1.06
N ILE A 225 -23.52 -14.29 2.24
CA ILE A 225 -23.72 -13.48 3.44
C ILE A 225 -22.45 -12.72 3.80
N GLY A 226 -21.29 -13.39 3.80
CA GLY A 226 -19.99 -12.80 4.07
C GLY A 226 -19.61 -11.72 3.05
N LEU A 227 -19.76 -12.01 1.76
CA LEU A 227 -19.50 -11.05 0.69
C LEU A 227 -20.39 -9.82 0.79
N PHE A 228 -21.71 -9.97 0.97
CA PHE A 228 -22.60 -8.81 1.13
C PHE A 228 -22.26 -7.96 2.34
N LEU A 229 -21.83 -8.58 3.44
CA LEU A 229 -21.43 -7.84 4.62
C LEU A 229 -20.12 -7.08 4.35
N ALA A 230 -19.12 -7.73 3.77
CA ALA A 230 -17.87 -7.09 3.36
C ALA A 230 -18.09 -5.92 2.37
N LEU A 231 -19.03 -6.05 1.42
CA LEU A 231 -19.38 -4.96 0.50
C LEU A 231 -20.03 -3.76 1.22
N ARG A 232 -20.85 -4.00 2.26
CA ARG A 232 -21.41 -2.90 3.09
C ARG A 232 -20.34 -2.21 3.92
N MET A 233 -19.40 -2.98 4.45
CA MET A 233 -18.25 -2.44 5.18
C MET A 233 -17.42 -1.53 4.27
N LEU A 234 -17.07 -2.00 3.07
CA LEU A 234 -16.38 -1.23 2.04
C LEU A 234 -17.11 0.07 1.70
N ALA A 235 -18.44 0.04 1.61
CA ALA A 235 -19.24 1.24 1.34
C ALA A 235 -19.07 2.35 2.39
N ILE A 236 -18.82 1.99 3.65
CA ILE A 236 -18.64 2.93 4.75
C ILE A 236 -17.19 3.44 4.82
N ILE A 237 -16.20 2.56 4.63
CA ILE A 237 -14.78 2.92 4.83
C ILE A 237 -14.10 3.56 3.62
N THR A 238 -14.48 3.18 2.39
CA THR A 238 -13.78 3.65 1.19
C THR A 238 -13.87 5.18 0.99
N PRO A 239 -14.97 5.89 1.32
CA PRO A 239 -15.00 7.35 1.23
C PRO A 239 -14.04 8.02 2.22
N VAL A 240 -13.83 7.44 3.41
CA VAL A 240 -12.92 8.00 4.43
C VAL A 240 -11.47 7.94 3.96
N LEU A 241 -11.05 6.80 3.38
CA LEU A 241 -9.72 6.69 2.78
C LEU A 241 -9.56 7.65 1.61
N ALA A 242 -10.56 7.76 0.73
CA ALA A 242 -10.52 8.68 -0.40
C ALA A 242 -10.34 10.14 0.06
N ALA A 243 -11.06 10.56 1.10
CA ALA A 243 -10.90 11.89 1.70
C ALA A 243 -9.48 12.10 2.24
N ALA A 244 -8.90 11.12 2.95
CA ALA A 244 -7.53 11.20 3.45
C ALA A 244 -6.49 11.32 2.31
N MET A 245 -6.66 10.56 1.24
CA MET A 245 -5.79 10.62 0.05
C MET A 245 -5.90 11.98 -0.66
N ILE A 246 -7.10 12.55 -0.77
CA ILE A 246 -7.32 13.87 -1.36
C ILE A 246 -6.69 14.97 -0.49
N MET A 247 -6.92 14.97 0.83
CA MET A 247 -6.31 15.93 1.74
C MET A 247 -4.78 15.90 1.66
N MET A 248 -4.19 14.70 1.54
CA MET A 248 -2.74 14.56 1.37
C MET A 248 -2.24 15.11 0.03
N ILE A 249 -2.99 14.94 -1.07
CA ILE A 249 -2.65 15.56 -2.36
C ILE A 249 -2.76 17.09 -2.28
N LEU A 250 -3.78 17.61 -1.59
CA LEU A 250 -3.95 19.04 -1.38
C LEU A 250 -2.78 19.63 -0.58
N ASP A 251 -2.34 18.96 0.49
CA ASP A 251 -1.18 19.40 1.28
C ASP A 251 0.11 19.39 0.44
N ARG A 252 0.22 18.44 -0.49
CA ARG A 252 1.39 18.32 -1.37
C ARG A 252 1.44 19.39 -2.46
N HIS A 253 0.32 19.68 -3.13
CA HIS A 253 0.31 20.51 -4.36
C HIS A 253 -0.38 21.85 -4.23
N TRP A 254 -1.30 22.01 -3.29
CA TRP A 254 -2.13 23.21 -3.13
C TRP A 254 -1.86 23.98 -1.84
N GLN A 255 -0.78 23.67 -1.13
CA GLN A 255 -0.36 24.37 0.09
C GLN A 255 -1.46 24.41 1.17
N THR A 256 -2.36 23.42 1.17
CA THR A 256 -3.21 23.20 2.33
C THR A 256 -2.38 22.62 3.48
N THR A 257 -2.95 22.64 4.68
CA THR A 257 -2.23 22.31 5.91
C THR A 257 -3.07 21.41 6.80
N PHE A 258 -3.65 20.35 6.24
CA PHE A 258 -4.43 19.38 7.01
C PHE A 258 -3.56 18.58 7.98
N PHE A 259 -2.39 18.13 7.53
CA PHE A 259 -1.48 17.27 8.28
C PHE A 259 -0.13 17.93 8.61
N GLU A 260 0.14 19.13 8.10
CA GLU A 260 1.40 19.84 8.33
C GLU A 260 1.36 20.62 9.66
N TYR A 261 2.13 20.13 10.63
CA TYR A 261 2.18 20.69 11.99
C TYR A 261 2.64 22.16 12.03
N ALA A 262 3.56 22.56 11.14
CA ALA A 262 4.12 23.91 11.13
C ALA A 262 3.06 25.02 10.95
N TYR A 263 1.91 24.69 10.37
CA TYR A 263 0.82 25.61 10.09
C TYR A 263 -0.49 25.23 10.81
N GLY A 264 -0.42 24.40 11.86
CA GLY A 264 -1.57 24.02 12.69
C GLY A 264 -2.32 22.75 12.25
N GLY A 265 -1.81 22.01 11.26
CA GLY A 265 -2.32 20.68 10.91
C GLY A 265 -1.92 19.60 11.92
N ASP A 266 -2.56 18.44 11.87
CA ASP A 266 -2.31 17.34 12.80
C ASP A 266 -1.91 16.03 12.06
N PRO A 267 -0.67 15.54 12.21
CA PRO A 267 -0.28 14.24 11.69
C PRO A 267 -1.09 13.06 12.27
N ILE A 268 -1.58 13.16 13.52
CA ILE A 268 -2.35 12.10 14.19
C ILE A 268 -3.74 11.96 13.56
N LEU A 269 -4.35 13.05 13.10
CA LEU A 269 -5.57 13.02 12.29
C LEU A 269 -5.44 12.07 11.09
N SER A 270 -4.30 12.09 10.38
CA SER A 270 -4.07 11.17 9.25
C SER A 270 -4.12 9.70 9.67
N GLN A 271 -3.61 9.39 10.87
CA GLN A 271 -3.63 8.04 11.41
C GLN A 271 -5.04 7.61 11.80
N HIS A 272 -5.84 8.50 12.40
CA HIS A 272 -7.24 8.20 12.69
C HIS A 272 -8.03 7.90 11.41
N LEU A 273 -7.90 8.73 10.37
CA LEU A 273 -8.58 8.52 9.10
C LEU A 273 -8.14 7.23 8.41
N PHE A 274 -6.83 6.97 8.38
CA PHE A 274 -6.28 5.77 7.78
C PHE A 274 -6.73 4.51 8.53
N TRP A 275 -6.65 4.48 9.86
CA TRP A 275 -7.00 3.29 10.64
C TRP A 275 -8.51 3.07 10.76
N PHE A 276 -9.31 4.13 10.73
CA PHE A 276 -10.77 4.00 10.60
C PHE A 276 -11.15 3.25 9.30
N PHE A 277 -10.36 3.40 8.24
CA PHE A 277 -10.45 2.55 7.06
C PHE A 277 -9.78 1.18 7.29
N GLY A 278 -8.52 1.18 7.73
CA GLY A 278 -7.63 0.02 7.68
C GLY A 278 -8.06 -1.12 8.58
N HIS A 279 -8.64 -0.82 9.75
CA HIS A 279 -9.05 -1.89 10.65
C HIS A 279 -10.35 -2.61 10.19
N PRO A 280 -11.41 -1.92 9.77
CA PRO A 280 -12.51 -2.59 9.07
C PRO A 280 -12.09 -3.29 7.78
N GLU A 281 -11.09 -2.78 7.05
CA GLU A 281 -10.59 -3.40 5.82
C GLU A 281 -10.01 -4.81 6.05
N VAL A 282 -9.28 -5.04 7.15
CA VAL A 282 -8.80 -6.40 7.46
C VAL A 282 -9.95 -7.36 7.75
N TYR A 283 -11.08 -6.88 8.29
CA TYR A 283 -12.30 -7.67 8.43
C TYR A 283 -12.97 -7.96 7.08
N VAL A 284 -13.00 -6.99 6.18
CA VAL A 284 -13.50 -7.15 4.81
C VAL A 284 -12.79 -8.31 4.12
N LEU A 285 -11.49 -8.51 4.38
CA LEU A 285 -10.70 -9.59 3.78
C LEU A 285 -11.01 -10.97 4.40
N ILE A 286 -11.16 -11.09 5.72
CA ILE A 286 -11.37 -12.38 6.40
C ILE A 286 -12.84 -12.85 6.40
N ILE A 287 -13.82 -11.93 6.37
CA ILE A 287 -15.24 -12.28 6.48
C ILE A 287 -15.72 -13.22 5.35
N PRO A 288 -15.41 -12.96 4.06
CA PRO A 288 -15.74 -13.87 2.97
C PRO A 288 -15.06 -15.23 3.13
N THR A 289 -13.83 -15.27 3.65
CA THR A 289 -13.10 -16.51 3.90
C THR A 289 -13.83 -17.41 4.88
N PHE A 290 -14.40 -16.86 5.95
CA PHE A 290 -15.27 -17.62 6.84
C PHE A 290 -16.48 -18.22 6.11
N GLY A 291 -16.99 -17.51 5.10
CA GLY A 291 -18.08 -17.99 4.25
C GLY A 291 -17.72 -19.25 3.47
N PHE A 292 -16.49 -19.34 2.93
CA PHE A 292 -15.99 -20.56 2.28
C PHE A 292 -15.89 -21.72 3.26
N ILE A 293 -15.25 -21.50 4.41
CA ILE A 293 -15.06 -22.53 5.43
C ILE A 293 -16.40 -23.10 5.93
N ASN A 294 -17.40 -22.24 6.12
CA ASN A 294 -18.74 -22.63 6.53
C ASN A 294 -19.53 -23.42 5.48
N MET A 295 -19.08 -23.40 4.21
CA MET A 295 -19.66 -24.23 3.15
C MET A 295 -18.90 -25.54 2.99
N ILE A 296 -17.57 -25.52 3.10
CA ILE A 296 -16.71 -26.68 2.84
C ILE A 296 -16.78 -27.71 3.97
N ILE A 297 -16.77 -27.27 5.24
CA ILE A 297 -16.85 -28.18 6.40
C ILE A 297 -18.09 -29.09 6.32
N PRO A 298 -19.34 -28.57 6.22
CA PRO A 298 -20.52 -29.41 6.12
C PRO A 298 -20.66 -30.12 4.77
N HIS A 299 -19.98 -29.68 3.71
CA HIS A 299 -19.99 -30.40 2.43
C HIS A 299 -19.18 -31.70 2.50
N ASN A 300 -18.04 -31.67 3.18
CA ASN A 300 -17.15 -32.82 3.34
C ASN A 300 -17.44 -33.62 4.62
N ASN A 301 -18.57 -33.35 5.26
CA ASN A 301 -19.03 -34.03 6.46
C ASN A 301 -20.47 -34.50 6.26
N THR A 302 -20.86 -35.58 6.91
CA THR A 302 -22.26 -36.05 6.90
C THR A 302 -23.19 -35.15 7.73
N ARG A 303 -22.64 -34.22 8.52
CA ARG A 303 -23.37 -33.31 9.39
C ARG A 303 -23.48 -31.90 8.82
N ARG A 304 -24.63 -31.27 9.08
CA ARG A 304 -24.83 -29.84 8.84
C ARG A 304 -24.05 -29.01 9.86
N VAL A 305 -23.86 -27.73 9.56
CA VAL A 305 -23.28 -26.76 10.51
C VAL A 305 -24.09 -26.77 11.81
N ALA A 306 -23.40 -26.90 12.96
CA ALA A 306 -24.02 -27.07 14.27
C ALA A 306 -25.04 -25.98 14.59
N SER A 307 -24.73 -24.72 14.32
CA SER A 307 -25.74 -23.66 14.39
C SER A 307 -25.54 -22.54 13.37
N LYS A 308 -26.39 -22.52 12.33
CA LYS A 308 -26.36 -21.48 11.30
C LYS A 308 -26.63 -20.08 11.86
N HIS A 309 -27.57 -19.93 12.80
CA HIS A 309 -27.94 -18.63 13.37
C HIS A 309 -26.78 -17.99 14.15
N HIS A 310 -26.13 -18.74 15.03
CA HIS A 310 -24.99 -18.23 15.80
C HIS A 310 -23.81 -17.86 14.90
N MET A 311 -23.54 -18.63 13.83
CA MET A 311 -22.50 -18.29 12.86
C MET A 311 -22.78 -16.97 12.13
N ILE A 312 -24.04 -16.75 11.71
CA ILE A 312 -24.44 -15.52 11.03
C ILE A 312 -24.29 -14.35 12.00
N TRP A 313 -24.87 -14.43 13.19
CA TRP A 313 -24.79 -13.36 14.19
C TRP A 313 -23.35 -13.03 14.59
N ALA A 314 -22.50 -14.03 14.79
CA ALA A 314 -21.08 -13.82 15.08
C ALA A 314 -20.38 -13.00 13.98
N ILE A 315 -20.65 -13.30 12.70
CA ILE A 315 -20.10 -12.54 11.57
C ILE A 315 -20.61 -11.09 11.56
N TYR A 316 -21.89 -10.86 11.84
CA TYR A 316 -22.43 -9.50 11.94
C TYR A 316 -21.82 -8.72 13.11
N VAL A 317 -21.73 -9.31 14.30
CA VAL A 317 -21.15 -8.66 15.48
C VAL A 317 -19.70 -8.28 15.22
N MET A 318 -18.87 -9.18 14.67
CA MET A 318 -17.48 -8.86 14.31
C MET A 318 -17.40 -7.70 13.32
N SER A 319 -18.26 -7.71 12.30
CA SER A 319 -18.29 -6.67 11.28
C SER A 319 -18.60 -5.29 11.86
N TYR A 320 -19.60 -5.19 12.74
CA TYR A 320 -19.96 -3.90 13.35
C TYR A 320 -18.94 -3.46 14.41
N MET A 321 -18.46 -4.38 15.26
CA MET A 321 -17.43 -4.07 16.25
C MET A 321 -16.11 -3.63 15.61
N GLY A 322 -15.81 -4.11 14.39
CA GLY A 322 -14.63 -3.69 13.64
C GLY A 322 -14.54 -2.17 13.39
N PHE A 323 -15.67 -1.46 13.37
CA PHE A 323 -15.68 0.00 13.27
C PHE A 323 -15.38 0.73 14.57
N LEU A 324 -15.30 0.04 15.71
CA LEU A 324 -15.19 0.65 17.04
C LEU A 324 -13.81 0.51 17.67
N VAL A 325 -12.84 -0.09 16.97
CA VAL A 325 -11.57 -0.52 17.58
C VAL A 325 -10.32 0.00 16.86
N TRP A 326 -10.46 0.85 15.85
CA TRP A 326 -9.32 1.32 15.05
C TRP A 326 -8.20 1.99 15.88
N GLY A 327 -8.56 2.59 17.01
CA GLY A 327 -7.61 3.21 17.94
C GLY A 327 -6.55 2.26 18.51
N HIS A 328 -6.73 0.94 18.44
CA HIS A 328 -5.69 0.00 18.90
C HIS A 328 -4.40 0.02 18.08
N HIS A 329 -4.43 0.54 16.85
CA HIS A 329 -3.22 0.74 16.04
C HIS A 329 -2.43 1.96 16.50
N MET A 330 -2.96 2.74 17.43
CA MET A 330 -2.49 4.07 17.80
C MET A 330 -2.20 4.18 19.31
N TYR A 331 -2.04 3.08 20.05
CA TYR A 331 -1.82 3.17 21.51
C TYR A 331 -0.62 4.00 21.94
N LEU A 332 0.39 4.17 21.08
CA LEU A 332 1.61 4.91 21.35
C LEU A 332 1.62 6.35 20.82
N VAL A 333 0.54 6.82 20.17
CA VAL A 333 0.48 8.21 19.68
C VAL A 333 0.17 9.24 20.77
N GLY A 334 0.01 8.79 22.02
CA GLY A 334 -0.30 9.67 23.15
C GLY A 334 -1.80 9.82 23.46
N LEU A 335 -2.63 8.86 23.07
CA LEU A 335 -4.05 8.83 23.46
C LEU A 335 -4.22 8.84 24.99
N ASP A 336 -5.28 9.49 25.45
CA ASP A 336 -5.61 9.54 26.88
C ASP A 336 -5.84 8.11 27.45
N HIS A 337 -5.67 7.97 28.76
CA HIS A 337 -5.77 6.66 29.39
C HIS A 337 -7.17 6.02 29.22
N ARG A 338 -8.25 6.81 29.24
CA ARG A 338 -9.63 6.29 29.12
C ARG A 338 -9.91 5.78 27.71
N SER A 339 -9.46 6.49 26.68
CA SER A 339 -9.59 6.05 25.29
C SER A 339 -8.79 4.76 25.05
N ARG A 340 -7.55 4.67 25.53
CA ARG A 340 -6.73 3.46 25.38
C ARG A 340 -7.37 2.24 26.04
N THR A 341 -7.88 2.39 27.25
CA THR A 341 -8.57 1.29 27.94
C THR A 341 -9.88 0.90 27.24
N MET A 342 -10.66 1.87 26.76
CA MET A 342 -11.87 1.61 25.97
C MET A 342 -11.55 0.82 24.69
N TYR A 343 -10.58 1.28 23.87
CA TYR A 343 -10.21 0.56 22.65
C TYR A 343 -9.69 -0.85 22.96
N SER A 344 -8.94 -1.02 24.05
CA SER A 344 -8.43 -2.32 24.49
C SER A 344 -9.54 -3.28 24.87
N THR A 345 -10.48 -2.86 25.71
CA THR A 345 -11.58 -3.71 26.16
C THR A 345 -12.46 -4.14 24.98
N ILE A 346 -12.84 -3.21 24.10
CA ILE A 346 -13.66 -3.52 22.92
C ILE A 346 -12.90 -4.44 21.96
N THR A 347 -11.59 -4.24 21.76
CA THR A 347 -10.78 -5.12 20.90
C THR A 347 -10.73 -6.54 21.45
N ILE A 348 -10.51 -6.71 22.76
CA ILE A 348 -10.54 -8.01 23.42
C ILE A 348 -11.92 -8.67 23.25
N MET A 349 -13.00 -7.90 23.38
CA MET A 349 -14.36 -8.43 23.24
C MET A 349 -14.67 -8.99 21.84
N ILE A 350 -13.94 -8.59 20.78
CA ILE A 350 -14.10 -9.18 19.44
C ILE A 350 -13.68 -10.66 19.42
N SER A 351 -12.86 -11.11 20.38
CA SER A 351 -12.55 -12.53 20.54
C SER A 351 -13.79 -13.38 20.83
N MET A 352 -14.84 -12.84 21.48
CA MET A 352 -16.05 -13.61 21.79
C MET A 352 -16.77 -14.16 20.55
N PRO A 353 -17.16 -13.34 19.55
CA PRO A 353 -17.77 -13.88 18.33
C PRO A 353 -16.81 -14.74 17.51
N ALA A 354 -15.48 -14.55 17.61
CA ALA A 354 -14.52 -15.47 17.01
C ALA A 354 -14.57 -16.85 17.69
N THR A 355 -14.59 -16.90 19.02
CA THR A 355 -14.71 -18.13 19.82
C THR A 355 -16.01 -18.88 19.52
N ILE A 356 -17.14 -18.17 19.41
CA ILE A 356 -18.43 -18.78 19.02
C ILE A 356 -18.29 -19.55 17.71
N LYS A 357 -17.52 -19.03 16.75
CA LYS A 357 -17.33 -19.69 15.45
C LYS A 357 -16.40 -20.89 15.55
N VAL A 358 -15.31 -20.78 16.30
CA VAL A 358 -14.40 -21.92 16.56
C VAL A 358 -15.18 -23.06 17.21
N VAL A 359 -15.98 -22.77 18.24
CA VAL A 359 -16.83 -23.78 18.90
C VAL A 359 -17.87 -24.37 17.93
N ASN A 360 -18.46 -23.55 17.05
CA ASN A 360 -19.41 -24.06 16.07
C ASN A 360 -18.75 -25.00 15.06
N TRP A 361 -17.54 -24.67 14.60
CA TRP A 361 -16.76 -25.55 13.71
C TRP A 361 -16.37 -26.85 14.39
N THR A 362 -15.90 -26.80 15.63
CA THR A 362 -15.55 -28.02 16.38
C THR A 362 -16.79 -28.91 16.58
N LEU A 363 -17.92 -28.34 17.02
CA LEU A 363 -19.18 -29.09 17.16
C LEU A 363 -19.69 -29.67 15.83
N SER A 364 -19.47 -28.96 14.72
CA SER A 364 -19.85 -29.46 13.39
C SER A 364 -19.01 -30.68 12.99
N LEU A 365 -17.72 -30.70 13.36
CA LEU A 365 -16.78 -31.78 13.04
C LEU A 365 -16.91 -32.98 13.99
N VAL A 366 -17.25 -32.75 15.26
CA VAL A 366 -17.39 -33.81 16.27
C VAL A 366 -18.46 -34.81 15.87
N ASN A 367 -18.11 -36.10 15.95
CA ASN A 367 -18.94 -37.25 15.59
C ASN A 367 -19.47 -37.21 14.14
N GLY A 368 -18.79 -36.48 13.27
CA GLY A 368 -19.04 -36.46 11.83
C GLY A 368 -18.20 -37.50 11.08
N ALA A 369 -18.75 -38.07 10.01
CA ALA A 369 -17.97 -38.89 9.08
C ALA A 369 -17.38 -37.97 8.01
N LEU A 370 -16.04 -37.83 8.02
CA LEU A 370 -15.34 -36.89 7.17
C LEU A 370 -14.86 -37.55 5.88
N LYS A 371 -15.17 -36.92 4.74
CA LYS A 371 -14.54 -37.24 3.47
C LYS A 371 -13.31 -36.34 3.29
N ILE A 372 -12.12 -36.92 3.38
CA ILE A 372 -10.86 -36.18 3.29
C ILE A 372 -10.57 -35.83 1.83
N ASP A 373 -11.05 -34.65 1.41
CA ASP A 373 -10.68 -34.00 0.15
C ASP A 373 -9.75 -32.80 0.42
N LEU A 374 -9.02 -32.36 -0.62
CA LEU A 374 -8.06 -31.25 -0.52
C LEU A 374 -8.64 -29.95 0.09
N PRO A 375 -9.84 -29.47 -0.29
CA PRO A 375 -10.42 -28.28 0.34
C PRO A 375 -10.67 -28.42 1.86
N LEU A 376 -10.97 -29.63 2.35
CA LEU A 376 -11.13 -29.86 3.79
C LEU A 376 -9.79 -29.73 4.52
N LEU A 377 -8.69 -30.22 3.91
CA LEU A 377 -7.36 -30.08 4.49
C LEU A 377 -6.89 -28.61 4.56
N PHE A 378 -7.13 -27.83 3.51
CA PHE A 378 -6.94 -26.37 3.57
C PHE A 378 -7.81 -25.73 4.67
N SER A 379 -9.04 -26.22 4.84
CA SER A 379 -9.93 -25.73 5.90
C SER A 379 -9.41 -26.07 7.32
N PHE A 380 -8.78 -27.23 7.52
CA PHE A 380 -8.11 -27.53 8.80
C PHE A 380 -6.88 -26.64 9.03
N SER A 381 -6.05 -26.45 7.99
CA SER A 381 -4.93 -25.50 8.08
C SER A 381 -5.41 -24.09 8.40
N PHE A 382 -6.53 -23.66 7.81
CA PHE A 382 -7.18 -22.39 8.11
C PHE A 382 -7.56 -22.28 9.58
N LEU A 383 -8.24 -23.29 10.14
CA LEU A 383 -8.71 -23.29 11.53
C LEU A 383 -7.54 -23.16 12.51
N PHE A 384 -6.45 -23.90 12.27
CA PHE A 384 -5.26 -23.86 13.11
C PHE A 384 -4.55 -22.50 13.04
N LEU A 385 -4.27 -22.00 11.83
CA LEU A 385 -3.66 -20.67 11.63
C LEU A 385 -4.53 -19.54 12.20
N PHE A 386 -5.85 -19.63 12.02
CA PHE A 386 -6.81 -18.64 12.54
C PHE A 386 -6.77 -18.57 14.06
N LEU A 387 -6.70 -19.73 14.73
CA LEU A 387 -6.66 -19.82 16.18
C LEU A 387 -5.36 -19.22 16.74
N VAL A 388 -4.20 -19.55 16.16
CA VAL A 388 -2.90 -18.96 16.56
C VAL A 388 -2.85 -17.45 16.28
N ALA A 389 -3.35 -17.01 15.13
CA ALA A 389 -3.47 -15.58 14.82
C ALA A 389 -4.40 -14.86 15.81
N GLY A 390 -5.52 -15.48 16.19
CA GLY A 390 -6.46 -14.94 17.18
C GLY A 390 -5.81 -14.74 18.54
N PHE A 391 -5.09 -15.74 19.05
CA PHE A 391 -4.40 -15.64 20.34
C PHE A 391 -3.30 -14.57 20.35
N THR A 392 -2.47 -14.52 19.30
CA THR A 392 -1.43 -13.48 19.19
C THR A 392 -2.02 -12.07 19.04
N GLY A 393 -3.19 -11.95 18.41
CA GLY A 393 -3.94 -10.68 18.31
C GLY A 393 -4.55 -10.24 19.63
N MET A 394 -5.08 -11.18 20.42
CA MET A 394 -5.51 -10.88 21.80
C MET A 394 -4.36 -10.33 22.62
N TRP A 395 -3.15 -10.88 22.49
CA TRP A 395 -1.96 -10.36 23.16
C TRP A 395 -1.70 -8.88 22.80
N LEU A 396 -1.75 -8.54 21.50
CA LEU A 396 -1.55 -7.18 21.00
C LEU A 396 -2.71 -6.22 21.34
N SER A 397 -3.89 -6.75 21.66
CA SER A 397 -5.04 -5.91 22.03
C SER A 397 -4.90 -5.27 23.41
N HIS A 398 -4.06 -5.84 24.29
CA HIS A 398 -3.74 -5.27 25.60
C HIS A 398 -2.76 -4.10 25.48
N VAL A 399 -3.13 -2.95 26.04
CA VAL A 399 -2.31 -1.73 25.97
C VAL A 399 -0.92 -1.94 26.58
N SER A 400 -0.83 -2.62 27.73
CA SER A 400 0.44 -2.86 28.42
C SER A 400 1.42 -3.69 27.59
N LEU A 401 0.92 -4.75 26.96
CA LEU A 401 1.73 -5.64 26.11
C LEU A 401 2.05 -5.00 24.76
N ASN A 402 1.11 -4.23 24.20
CA ASN A 402 1.38 -3.54 22.94
C ASN A 402 2.48 -2.47 23.12
N VAL A 403 2.63 -1.84 24.28
CA VAL A 403 3.73 -0.88 24.51
C VAL A 403 5.11 -1.48 24.22
N SER A 404 5.35 -2.75 24.56
CA SER A 404 6.63 -3.41 24.29
C SER A 404 6.71 -4.01 22.88
N MET A 405 5.59 -4.39 22.27
CA MET A 405 5.55 -5.09 20.99
C MET A 405 5.20 -4.22 19.79
N HIS A 406 4.74 -2.99 20.01
CA HIS A 406 4.35 -2.10 18.93
C HIS A 406 5.53 -1.82 18.00
N ASP A 407 5.24 -1.80 16.70
CA ASP A 407 6.25 -1.57 15.67
C ASP A 407 7.44 -2.53 15.69
N THR A 408 7.28 -3.70 16.32
CA THR A 408 8.23 -4.81 16.23
C THR A 408 7.79 -5.86 15.19
N PHE A 409 8.66 -6.83 14.95
CA PHE A 409 8.33 -8.01 14.14
C PHE A 409 7.18 -8.86 14.72
N TYR A 410 6.76 -8.66 15.98
CA TYR A 410 5.65 -9.41 16.57
C TYR A 410 4.33 -9.03 15.91
N VAL A 411 4.11 -7.72 15.70
CA VAL A 411 2.94 -7.20 14.98
C VAL A 411 2.95 -7.68 13.52
N VAL A 412 4.14 -7.73 12.90
CA VAL A 412 4.31 -8.25 11.53
C VAL A 412 3.91 -9.72 11.47
N ALA A 413 4.42 -10.55 12.37
CA ALA A 413 4.11 -11.99 12.43
C ALA A 413 2.61 -12.23 12.66
N HIS A 414 2.02 -11.55 13.64
CA HIS A 414 0.58 -11.64 13.93
C HIS A 414 -0.27 -11.32 12.68
N PHE A 415 0.01 -10.18 12.06
CA PHE A 415 -0.75 -9.74 10.89
C PHE A 415 -0.60 -10.70 9.71
N HIS A 416 0.60 -11.23 9.46
CA HIS A 416 0.83 -12.16 8.36
C HIS A 416 0.20 -13.54 8.61
N ILE A 417 0.24 -14.08 9.83
CA ILE A 417 -0.47 -15.34 10.12
C ILE A 417 -1.98 -15.15 9.97
N MET A 418 -2.53 -13.98 10.33
CA MET A 418 -3.95 -13.69 10.09
C MET A 418 -4.26 -13.55 8.58
N LEU A 419 -3.48 -12.76 7.85
CA LEU A 419 -3.78 -12.40 6.45
C LEU A 419 -3.24 -13.42 5.45
N SER A 420 -1.91 -13.52 5.29
CA SER A 420 -1.29 -14.48 4.36
C SER A 420 -1.45 -15.93 4.84
N GLY A 421 -1.54 -16.18 6.14
CA GLY A 421 -1.85 -17.49 6.68
C GLY A 421 -3.34 -17.79 6.54
N SER A 422 -4.13 -17.41 7.54
CA SER A 422 -5.54 -17.76 7.63
C SER A 422 -6.37 -17.26 6.43
N ALA A 423 -6.42 -15.96 6.16
CA ALA A 423 -7.31 -15.44 5.11
C ALA A 423 -7.00 -16.06 3.72
N MET A 424 -5.72 -16.14 3.33
CA MET A 424 -5.32 -16.68 2.04
C MET A 424 -5.53 -18.20 1.94
N VAL A 425 -5.17 -18.98 2.97
CA VAL A 425 -5.42 -20.45 3.00
C VAL A 425 -6.89 -20.77 2.84
N GLY A 426 -7.77 -19.99 3.48
CA GLY A 426 -9.21 -20.19 3.29
C GLY A 426 -9.72 -19.72 1.91
N ILE A 427 -9.08 -18.74 1.26
CA ILE A 427 -9.36 -18.40 -0.15
C ILE A 427 -8.91 -19.54 -1.07
N PHE A 428 -7.74 -20.15 -0.84
CA PHE A 428 -7.32 -21.33 -1.59
C PHE A 428 -8.26 -22.51 -1.40
N SER A 429 -8.74 -22.73 -0.18
CA SER A 429 -9.80 -23.70 0.11
C SER A 429 -11.04 -23.47 -0.76
N GLY A 430 -11.53 -22.22 -0.81
CA GLY A 430 -12.64 -21.81 -1.68
C GLY A 430 -12.33 -21.99 -3.17
N PHE A 431 -11.11 -21.69 -3.60
CA PHE A 431 -10.67 -21.85 -4.98
C PHE A 431 -10.66 -23.31 -5.42
N TYR A 432 -10.07 -24.22 -4.64
CA TYR A 432 -10.10 -25.64 -4.96
C TYR A 432 -11.51 -26.23 -4.88
N TYR A 433 -12.36 -25.72 -3.99
CA TYR A 433 -13.78 -26.11 -3.92
C TYR A 433 -14.55 -25.71 -5.18
N TYR A 434 -14.38 -24.48 -5.67
CA TYR A 434 -15.05 -23.98 -6.87
C TYR A 434 -14.30 -24.23 -8.18
N PHE A 435 -13.13 -24.86 -8.14
CA PHE A 435 -12.25 -25.01 -9.32
C PHE A 435 -12.96 -25.66 -10.51
N ASN A 436 -13.63 -26.79 -10.26
CA ASN A 436 -14.36 -27.50 -11.31
C ASN A 436 -15.56 -26.70 -11.85
N ALA A 437 -16.21 -25.91 -10.99
CA ALA A 437 -17.32 -25.05 -11.41
C ALA A 437 -16.86 -23.84 -12.24
N LEU A 438 -15.65 -23.32 -11.97
CA LEU A 438 -15.09 -22.16 -12.67
C LEU A 438 -14.48 -22.56 -14.03
N PHE A 439 -13.79 -23.68 -14.10
CA PHE A 439 -13.02 -24.07 -15.30
C PHE A 439 -13.57 -25.29 -16.05
N GLY A 440 -14.52 -26.03 -15.48
CA GLY A 440 -15.04 -27.26 -16.09
C GLY A 440 -14.05 -28.43 -16.10
N ILE A 441 -12.90 -28.30 -15.44
CA ILE A 441 -11.83 -29.30 -15.37
C ILE A 441 -11.44 -29.60 -13.92
N LYS A 442 -10.96 -30.82 -13.67
CA LYS A 442 -10.41 -31.21 -12.37
C LYS A 442 -8.96 -30.74 -12.24
N TYR A 443 -8.58 -30.28 -11.06
CA TYR A 443 -7.19 -29.96 -10.73
C TYR A 443 -6.37 -31.25 -10.47
N SER A 444 -5.05 -31.16 -10.65
CA SER A 444 -4.14 -32.24 -10.26
C SER A 444 -4.06 -32.34 -8.74
N ARG A 445 -4.32 -33.54 -8.21
CA ARG A 445 -4.26 -33.81 -6.76
C ARG A 445 -2.84 -33.66 -6.21
N ILE A 446 -1.83 -34.16 -6.93
CA ILE A 446 -0.43 -34.13 -6.50
C ILE A 446 0.02 -32.69 -6.27
N PHE A 447 -0.18 -31.81 -7.26
CA PHE A 447 0.19 -30.39 -7.13
C PHE A 447 -0.66 -29.66 -6.08
N GLY A 448 -1.92 -30.07 -5.88
CA GLY A 448 -2.75 -29.53 -4.81
C GLY A 448 -2.21 -29.85 -3.41
N TYR A 449 -1.77 -31.09 -3.17
CA TYR A 449 -1.15 -31.48 -1.90
C TYR A 449 0.22 -30.81 -1.69
N LEU A 450 1.05 -30.73 -2.74
CA LEU A 450 2.32 -30.01 -2.67
C LEU A 450 2.09 -28.53 -2.34
N HIS A 451 1.12 -27.89 -2.98
CA HIS A 451 0.76 -26.50 -2.68
C HIS A 451 0.37 -26.33 -1.21
N LEU A 452 -0.48 -27.19 -0.65
CA LEU A 452 -0.84 -27.15 0.76
C LEU A 452 0.39 -27.29 1.66
N LEU A 453 1.24 -28.29 1.39
CA LEU A 453 2.39 -28.62 2.23
C LEU A 453 3.43 -27.49 2.23
N TYR A 454 3.83 -27.00 1.05
CA TYR A 454 4.81 -25.93 0.94
C TYR A 454 4.26 -24.60 1.46
N TYR A 455 3.01 -24.25 1.13
CA TYR A 455 2.45 -22.98 1.56
C TYR A 455 2.24 -22.94 3.08
N SER A 456 1.59 -23.95 3.66
CA SER A 456 1.36 -23.99 5.11
C SER A 456 2.66 -24.19 5.88
N GLY A 457 3.58 -25.04 5.39
CA GLY A 457 4.91 -25.23 6.00
C GLY A 457 5.75 -23.96 5.97
N GLY A 458 5.83 -23.30 4.81
CA GLY A 458 6.55 -22.03 4.64
C GLY A 458 5.99 -20.92 5.53
N GLN A 459 4.66 -20.83 5.67
CA GLN A 459 4.03 -19.87 6.60
C GLN A 459 4.49 -20.09 8.06
N TRP A 460 4.60 -21.34 8.51
CA TRP A 460 5.07 -21.62 9.87
C TRP A 460 6.55 -21.27 10.05
N ILE A 461 7.41 -21.72 9.13
CA ILE A 461 8.86 -21.48 9.21
C ILE A 461 9.19 -19.99 9.05
N THR A 462 8.43 -19.27 8.23
CA THR A 462 8.64 -17.82 8.03
C THR A 462 8.26 -17.02 9.26
N PHE A 463 7.05 -17.22 9.81
CA PHE A 463 6.48 -16.26 10.76
C PHE A 463 6.61 -16.67 12.23
N THR A 464 6.84 -17.94 12.55
CA THR A 464 7.11 -18.31 13.96
C THR A 464 8.39 -17.70 14.52
N PRO A 465 9.53 -17.65 13.80
CA PRO A 465 10.71 -16.95 14.29
C PRO A 465 10.47 -15.46 14.51
N GLN A 466 9.59 -14.84 13.71
CA GLN A 466 9.30 -13.42 13.79
C GLN A 466 8.59 -13.02 15.09
N PHE A 467 7.83 -13.93 15.72
CA PHE A 467 7.30 -13.66 17.07
C PHE A 467 8.42 -13.53 18.09
N TYR A 468 9.42 -14.42 18.05
CA TYR A 468 10.57 -14.33 18.95
C TYR A 468 11.37 -13.04 18.68
N LEU A 469 11.67 -12.76 17.42
CA LEU A 469 12.35 -11.53 17.01
C LEU A 469 11.63 -10.28 17.51
N GLY A 470 10.32 -10.22 17.32
CA GLY A 470 9.50 -9.11 17.78
C GLY A 470 9.48 -8.97 19.31
N PHE A 471 9.32 -10.09 20.01
CA PHE A 471 9.34 -10.12 21.48
C PHE A 471 10.71 -9.67 22.03
N SER A 472 11.80 -10.00 21.34
CA SER A 472 13.16 -9.56 21.66
C SER A 472 13.46 -8.10 21.28
N GLY A 473 12.47 -7.36 20.76
CA GLY A 473 12.58 -5.93 20.49
C GLY A 473 13.07 -5.57 19.09
N MET A 474 13.09 -6.52 18.13
CA MET A 474 13.49 -6.21 16.76
C MET A 474 12.44 -5.30 16.08
N PRO A 475 12.79 -4.06 15.67
CA PRO A 475 11.85 -3.14 15.08
C PRO A 475 11.56 -3.48 13.62
N ARG A 476 10.35 -3.17 13.15
CA ARG A 476 9.94 -3.36 11.75
C ARG A 476 10.54 -2.30 10.83
N ARG A 477 10.51 -2.56 9.51
CA ARG A 477 10.92 -1.61 8.44
C ARG A 477 12.39 -1.17 8.50
N ILE A 478 13.26 -2.02 9.04
CA ILE A 478 14.72 -1.85 8.98
C ILE A 478 15.30 -2.69 7.84
N HIS A 479 16.40 -2.20 7.25
CA HIS A 479 17.11 -2.91 6.17
C HIS A 479 18.25 -3.78 6.69
N ASP A 480 18.78 -3.45 7.87
CA ASP A 480 19.87 -4.15 8.53
C ASP A 480 19.55 -4.28 10.03
N TYR A 481 20.16 -5.27 10.68
CA TYR A 481 19.85 -5.64 12.05
C TYR A 481 21.06 -6.18 12.82
N PRO A 482 21.08 -6.05 14.16
CA PRO A 482 22.16 -6.61 14.98
C PRO A 482 22.33 -8.12 14.78
N VAL A 483 23.59 -8.58 14.82
CA VAL A 483 23.99 -9.98 14.57
C VAL A 483 23.25 -10.99 15.47
N VAL A 484 22.83 -10.58 16.67
CA VAL A 484 22.05 -11.43 17.59
C VAL A 484 20.74 -11.95 16.98
N PHE A 485 20.16 -11.25 16.01
CA PHE A 485 18.92 -11.65 15.34
C PHE A 485 19.14 -12.52 14.09
N MET A 486 20.39 -12.73 13.67
CA MET A 486 20.74 -13.39 12.40
C MET A 486 20.18 -14.81 12.29
N GLY A 487 20.25 -15.62 13.35
CA GLY A 487 19.77 -17.01 13.32
C GLY A 487 18.28 -17.10 12.98
N TRP A 488 17.44 -16.39 13.73
CA TRP A 488 15.99 -16.39 13.52
C TRP A 488 15.57 -15.69 12.22
N GLN A 489 16.29 -14.64 11.81
CA GLN A 489 16.07 -14.00 10.51
C GLN A 489 16.43 -14.93 9.34
N SER A 490 17.53 -15.68 9.45
CA SER A 490 17.90 -16.67 8.44
C SER A 490 16.83 -17.76 8.32
N MET A 491 16.31 -18.27 9.44
CA MET A 491 15.21 -19.24 9.44
C MET A 491 13.95 -18.66 8.79
N SER A 492 13.57 -17.44 9.15
CA SER A 492 12.43 -16.74 8.54
C SER A 492 12.60 -16.59 7.03
N THR A 493 13.81 -16.25 6.58
CA THR A 493 14.16 -16.13 5.17
C THR A 493 14.09 -17.48 4.45
N THR A 494 14.61 -18.56 5.05
CA THR A 494 14.51 -19.90 4.46
C THR A 494 13.09 -20.42 4.34
N GLY A 495 12.20 -20.07 5.28
CA GLY A 495 10.78 -20.44 5.18
C GLY A 495 10.01 -19.67 4.11
N HIS A 496 10.53 -18.50 3.71
CA HIS A 496 9.90 -17.66 2.70
C HIS A 496 10.14 -18.20 1.28
N PHE A 497 11.32 -18.77 1.04
CA PHE A 497 11.65 -19.50 -0.19
C PHE A 497 10.96 -20.87 -0.22
#